data_AF-M0CBR8-F1
#
_entry.id   AF-M0CBR8-F1
#
_cell.length_a   1.000
_cell.length_b   1.000
_cell.length_c   1.000
_cell.angle_alpha   90.00
_cell.angle_beta   90.00
_cell.angle_gamma   90.00
#
_symmetry.space_group_name_H-M   'P 1'
#
loop_
_entity.id
_entity.type
_entity.pdbx_description
1 polymer ?
#
loop_
_entity_poly.entity_id
_entity_poly.type
_entity_poly.pdbx_seq_one_letter_code
_entity_poly.pdbx_strand_id
1 'polypeptide(L)' 'MTHTIELSDDMKERLDSHCEEGESYEEFLEELLSIYETEGAFLQEGYSE' A
#
# COMPACT_ATOMS: atom_id res chain seq x y z
N MET A 1 -15.27 3.14 9.75
CA MET A 1 -14.75 4.29 10.53
C MET A 1 -13.52 4.77 9.80
N THR A 2 -13.29 6.08 9.68
CA THR A 2 -12.09 6.60 9.02
C THR A 2 -11.00 6.85 10.05
N HIS A 3 -9.75 6.61 9.64
CA HIS A 3 -8.57 6.85 10.45
C HIS A 3 -7.66 7.83 9.71
N THR A 4 -6.94 8.68 10.47
CA THR A 4 -5.98 9.62 9.89
C THR A 4 -4.58 9.10 10.14
N ILE A 5 -3.75 9.16 9.10
CA ILE A 5 -2.34 8.79 9.11
C ILE A 5 -1.51 10.01 8.73
N GLU A 6 -0.42 10.25 9.46
CA GLU A 6 0.55 11.28 9.13
C GLU A 6 1.60 10.71 8.18
N LEU A 7 1.92 11.46 7.12
CA LEU A 7 2.87 11.08 6.08
C LEU A 7 3.91 12.20 5.93
N SER A 8 5.14 11.83 5.59
CA SER A 8 6.14 12.80 5.14
C SER A 8 5.76 13.35 3.75
N ASP A 9 6.25 14.55 3.42
CA ASP A 9 6.09 15.12 2.07
C ASP A 9 6.64 14.17 0.99
N ASP A 10 7.80 13.55 1.23
CA ASP A 10 8.39 12.55 0.32
C ASP A 10 7.44 11.38 0.04
N MET A 11 6.82 10.83 1.08
CA MET A 11 5.88 9.72 0.92
C MET A 11 4.64 10.18 0.16
N LYS A 12 4.14 11.38 0.46
CA LYS A 12 2.99 11.97 -0.23
C LYS A 12 3.29 12.19 -1.72
N GLU A 13 4.44 12.76 -2.06
CA GLU A 13 4.86 12.97 -3.46
C GLU A 13 4.95 11.64 -4.22
N ARG A 14 5.45 10.58 -3.57
CA ARG A 14 5.47 9.24 -4.15
C ARG A 14 4.07 8.70 -4.41
N LEU A 15 3.15 8.85 -3.45
CA LEU A 15 1.75 8.45 -3.65
C LEU A 15 1.12 9.21 -4.83
N ASP A 16 1.33 10.53 -4.89
CA ASP A 16 0.81 11.38 -5.98
C ASP A 16 1.34 10.96 -7.36
N SER A 17 2.64 10.60 -7.44
CA SER A 17 3.26 10.14 -8.68
C SER A 17 2.80 8.74 -9.12
N HIS A 18 2.27 7.93 -8.20
CA HIS A 18 1.86 6.55 -8.47
C HIS A 18 0.35 6.38 -8.60
N CYS A 19 -0.46 7.31 -8.08
CA CYS A 19 -1.90 7.31 -8.28
C CYS A 19 -2.27 7.62 -9.73
N GLU A 20 -3.26 6.89 -10.24
CA GLU A 20 -3.85 7.15 -11.57
C GLU A 20 -4.80 8.36 -11.54
N GLU A 21 -5.16 8.89 -12.72
CA GLU A 21 -6.06 10.06 -12.83
C GLU A 21 -7.43 9.77 -12.20
N GLY A 22 -7.71 10.42 -11.07
CA GLY A 22 -8.97 10.28 -10.33
C GLY A 22 -8.97 9.15 -9.30
N GLU A 23 -7.87 8.42 -9.15
CA GLU A 23 -7.68 7.41 -8.12
C GLU A 23 -7.44 8.07 -6.75
N SER A 24 -8.03 7.48 -5.70
CA SER A 24 -7.77 7.91 -4.33
C SER A 24 -6.56 7.19 -3.72
N TYR A 25 -5.90 7.83 -2.75
CA TYR A 25 -4.84 7.15 -2.00
C TYR A 25 -5.33 5.89 -1.26
N GLU A 26 -6.62 5.81 -0.93
CA GLU A 26 -7.20 4.61 -0.31
C GLU A 26 -7.18 3.44 -1.29
N GLU A 27 -7.64 3.64 -2.53
CA GLU A 27 -7.62 2.62 -3.59
C GLU A 27 -6.21 2.15 -3.91
N PHE A 28 -5.26 3.08 -4.06
CA PHE A 28 -3.86 2.75 -4.30
C PHE A 28 -3.25 1.90 -3.18
N LEU A 29 -3.54 2.26 -1.92
CA LEU A 29 -3.05 1.54 -0.75
C LEU A 29 -3.71 0.17 -0.60
N GLU A 30 -4.99 0.01 -0.93
CA GLU A 30 -5.68 -1.29 -0.95
C GLU A 30 -5.05 -2.24 -1.97
N GLU A 31 -4.73 -1.75 -3.18
CA GLU A 31 -4.04 -2.56 -4.20
C GLU A 31 -2.63 -2.97 -3.72
N LEU A 32 -1.88 -2.05 -3.11
CA LEU A 32 -0.56 -2.38 -2.54
C LEU A 32 -0.64 -3.41 -1.41
N LEU A 33 -1.65 -3.32 -0.54
CA LEU A 33 -1.88 -4.30 0.52
C LEU A 33 -2.26 -5.66 -0.08
N SER A 34 -3.13 -5.69 -1.08
CA SER A 34 -3.51 -6.91 -1.79
C SER A 34 -2.30 -7.62 -2.41
N ILE A 35 -1.38 -6.87 -3.01
CA ILE A 35 -0.10 -7.40 -3.51
C ILE A 35 0.72 -7.97 -2.35
N TYR A 36 0.90 -7.22 -1.26
CA TYR A 36 1.65 -7.68 -0.09
C TYR A 36 1.01 -8.91 0.59
N GLU A 37 -0.31 -9.02 0.63
CA GLU A 37 -1.02 -10.16 1.23
C GLU A 37 -0.94 -11.39 0.33
N THR A 38 -1.03 -11.20 -0.99
CA THR A 38 -0.93 -12.28 -1.98
C THR A 38 0.51 -12.80 -2.10
N GLU A 39 1.51 -11.91 -2.19
CA GLU A 39 2.92 -12.28 -2.27
C GLU A 39 3.53 -12.60 -0.89
N GLY A 40 3.04 -11.96 0.18
CA GLY A 40 3.46 -12.18 1.56
C GLY A 40 3.00 -13.51 2.13
N ALA A 41 1.87 -14.06 1.67
CA ALA A 41 1.50 -15.45 1.91
C ALA A 41 2.62 -16.41 1.46
N PHE A 42 3.29 -16.10 0.34
CA PHE A 42 4.41 -16.87 -0.18
C PHE A 42 5.71 -16.71 0.64
N LEU A 43 5.93 -15.53 1.24
CA LEU A 43 7.09 -15.26 2.11
C LEU A 43 6.96 -15.94 3.48
N GLN A 44 5.75 -16.06 4.04
CA GLN A 44 5.55 -16.74 5.34
C GLN A 44 5.77 -18.26 5.27
N GLU A 45 5.52 -18.91 4.12
CA GLU A 45 5.83 -20.32 3.91
C GLU A 45 7.35 -20.61 3.88
N GLY A 46 8.18 -19.60 3.61
CA GLY A 46 9.65 -19.72 3.58
C GLY A 46 10.35 -19.48 4.93
N TYR A 47 9.65 -18.95 5.94
CA TYR A 47 10.18 -18.72 7.29
C TYR A 47 9.67 -19.74 8.32
N SER A 48 9.10 -20.86 7.88
CA SER A 48 8.87 -22.04 8.73
C SER A 48 10.04 -23.02 8.60
N GLU A 49 11.15 -22.68 9.23
CA GLU A 49 12.18 -23.65 9.68
C GLU A 49 12.06 -23.88 11.19
#